data_AF-S8CGK1-F1
#
_entry.id   AF-S8CGK1-F1
#
_cell.length_a   1.000
_cell.length_b   1.000
_cell.length_c   1.000
_cell.angle_alpha   90.00
_cell.angle_beta   90.00
_cell.angle_gamma   90.00
#
_symmetry.space_group_name_H-M   'P 1'
#
loop_
_entity.id
_entity.type
_entity.pdbx_description
1 polymer ?
#
loop_
_entity_poly.entity_id
_entity_poly.type
_entity_poly.pdbx_seq_one_letter_code
_entity_poly.pdbx_strand_id
1 'polypeptide(L)' 'MGLNKTEVNLRRLLAAAPQQQNQTKLMHYVATLREQLEQLAEERNSDGLPRVSKAVLKEYSEKIEAIATKL' A
#
# COMPACT_ATOMS: atom_id res chain seq x y z
N MET A 1 -3.37 17.24 9.75
CA MET A 1 -4.20 16.04 9.52
C MET A 1 -3.29 14.82 9.58
N GLY A 2 -3.59 13.85 10.44
CA GLY A 2 -2.80 12.61 10.57
C GLY A 2 -3.05 11.64 9.42
N LEU A 3 -2.21 10.60 9.33
CA LEU A 3 -2.37 9.50 8.37
C LEU A 3 -3.71 8.80 8.61
N ASN A 4 -4.44 8.49 7.53
CA ASN A 4 -5.67 7.69 7.62
C ASN A 4 -5.34 6.21 7.87
N LYS A 5 -6.29 5.45 8.40
CA LYS A 5 -6.16 4.03 8.71
C LYS A 5 -5.64 3.22 7.51
N THR A 6 -6.12 3.52 6.30
CA THR A 6 -5.69 2.86 5.06
C THR A 6 -4.19 3.04 4.83
N GLU A 7 -3.68 4.27 4.90
CA GLU A 7 -2.25 4.54 4.71
C GLU A 7 -1.39 3.95 5.85
N VAL A 8 -1.87 3.99 7.09
CA VAL A 8 -1.18 3.36 8.22
C VAL A 8 -1.07 1.84 8.02
N ASN A 9 -2.14 1.18 7.59
CA ASN A 9 -2.15 -0.24 7.32
C ASN A 9 -1.24 -0.60 6.14
N LEU A 10 -1.31 0.17 5.05
CA LEU A 10 -0.46 -0.01 3.88
C LEU A 10 1.03 0.03 4.27
N ARG A 11 1.43 1.04 5.04
CA ARG A 11 2.81 1.19 5.55
C ARG A 11 3.24 0.01 6.43
N ARG A 12 2.36 -0.48 7.30
CA ARG A 12 2.65 -1.64 8.16
C ARG A 12 2.84 -2.91 7.35
N LEU A 13 1.98 -3.15 6.35
CA LEU A 13 2.11 -4.30 5.45
C LEU A 13 3.36 -4.21 4.58
N LEU A 14 3.70 -3.04 4.06
CA LEU A 14 4.94 -2.82 3.30
C LEU A 14 6.20 -3.18 4.11
N ALA A 15 6.20 -2.89 5.41
CA ALA A 15 7.31 -3.25 6.30
C ALA A 15 7.34 -4.75 6.62
N ALA A 16 6.18 -5.40 6.74
CA ALA A 16 6.06 -6.79 7.15
C ALA A 16 6.21 -7.80 6.00
N ALA A 17 5.78 -7.44 4.78
CA ALA A 17 5.76 -8.34 3.63
C ALA A 17 7.16 -8.86 3.22
N PRO A 18 8.23 -8.04 3.16
CA PRO A 18 9.57 -8.53 2.85
C PRO A 18 10.11 -9.57 3.85
N GLN A 19 9.53 -9.65 5.05
CA GLN A 19 9.94 -10.55 6.13
C GLN A 19 9.14 -11.86 6.12
N GLN A 20 8.10 -12.00 5.27
CA GLN A 20 7.32 -13.23 5.19
C GLN A 20 8.09 -14.32 4.43
N GLN A 21 8.25 -15.48 5.08
CA GLN A 21 8.87 -16.66 4.47
C GLN A 21 7.85 -17.58 3.79
N ASN A 22 6.57 -17.47 4.17
CA ASN A 22 5.49 -18.27 3.59
C ASN A 22 5.02 -17.63 2.28
N GLN A 23 5.24 -18.33 1.16
CA GLN A 23 4.92 -17.87 -0.20
C GLN A 23 3.43 -17.56 -0.39
N THR A 24 2.53 -18.43 0.09
CA THR A 24 1.09 -18.20 0.01
C THR A 24 0.69 -16.92 0.77
N LYS A 25 1.24 -16.73 1.95
CA LYS A 25 0.98 -15.53 2.75
C LYS A 25 1.58 -14.27 2.11
N LEU A 26 2.73 -14.38 1.46
CA LEU A 26 3.33 -13.28 0.70
C LEU A 26 2.45 -12.89 -0.50
N MET A 27 1.91 -13.86 -1.25
CA MET A 27 0.95 -13.60 -2.32
C MET A 27 -0.28 -12.83 -1.82
N HIS A 28 -0.84 -13.26 -0.68
CA HIS A 28 -1.97 -12.55 -0.07
C HIS A 28 -1.60 -11.13 0.36
N TYR A 29 -0.41 -10.92 0.95
CA TYR A 29 0.04 -9.59 1.33
C TYR A 29 0.21 -8.67 0.12
N VAL A 30 0.77 -9.15 -0.98
CA VAL A 30 0.88 -8.38 -2.24
C VAL A 30 -0.51 -8.01 -2.77
N ALA A 31 -1.46 -8.94 -2.76
CA ALA A 31 -2.85 -8.64 -3.17
C ALA A 31 -3.50 -7.55 -2.29
N THR A 32 -3.39 -7.68 -0.96
CA THR A 32 -3.93 -6.68 -0.02
C THR A 32 -3.24 -5.32 -0.17
N LEU A 33 -1.93 -5.29 -0.43
CA LEU A 33 -1.19 -4.06 -0.65
C LEU A 33 -1.67 -3.31 -1.90
N ARG A 34 -1.96 -4.02 -3.00
CA ARG A 34 -2.50 -3.42 -4.23
C ARG A 34 -3.90 -2.84 -3.99
N GLU A 35 -4.79 -3.61 -3.35
CA GLU A 35 -6.14 -3.14 -3.00
C GLU A 35 -6.11 -1.89 -2.12
N GLN A 36 -5.27 -1.86 -1.08
CA GLN A 36 -5.14 -0.68 -0.21
C GLN A 36 -4.56 0.53 -0.94
N LEU A 37 -3.68 0.33 -1.92
CA LEU A 37 -3.16 1.42 -2.74
C LEU A 37 -4.26 2.02 -3.63
N GLU A 38 -5.12 1.18 -4.22
CA GLU A 38 -6.28 1.63 -5.00
C GLU A 38 -7.25 2.45 -4.13
N GLN A 39 -7.60 1.94 -2.94
CA GLN A 39 -8.43 2.67 -1.98
C GLN A 39 -7.80 4.03 -1.61
N LEU A 40 -6.49 4.06 -1.33
CA LEU A 40 -5.78 5.28 -0.99
C LEU A 40 -5.75 6.30 -2.14
N ALA A 41 -5.76 5.84 -3.39
CA ALA A 41 -5.82 6.70 -4.56
C ALA A 41 -7.20 7.35 -4.76
N GLU A 42 -8.26 6.66 -4.35
CA GLU A 42 -9.64 7.16 -4.37
C GLU A 42 -9.96 8.07 -3.19
N GLU A 43 -9.28 7.89 -2.06
CA GLU A 43 -9.52 8.68 -0.86
C GLU A 43 -9.39 10.20 -1.10
N ARG A 44 -10.43 10.92 -0.66
CA ARG A 44 -10.50 12.38 -0.67
C ARG A 44 -10.56 12.93 0.76
N ASN A 45 -10.05 14.13 0.96
CA ASN A 45 -10.27 14.87 2.19
C ASN A 45 -11.66 15.54 2.19
N SER A 46 -12.01 16.25 3.26
CA SER A 46 -13.27 17.01 3.38
C SER A 46 -13.51 17.99 2.24
N ASP A 47 -12.44 18.48 1.62
CA ASP A 47 -12.45 19.43 0.52
C ASP A 47 -12.51 18.76 -0.86
N GLY A 48 -12.68 17.43 -0.91
CA GLY A 48 -12.74 16.67 -2.15
C GLY A 48 -11.39 16.50 -2.87
N LEU A 49 -10.28 16.90 -2.24
CA LEU A 49 -8.93 16.77 -2.79
C LEU A 49 -8.32 15.41 -2.46
N PRO A 50 -7.45 14.85 -3.33
CA PRO A 50 -6.69 13.64 -3.02
C PRO A 50 -5.93 13.77 -1.70
N ARG A 51 -6.06 12.77 -0.83
CA ARG A 51 -5.33 12.77 0.46
C ARG A 51 -3.83 12.58 0.28
N VAL A 52 -3.44 11.86 -0.77
CA VAL A 52 -2.07 11.49 -1.05
C VAL A 52 -1.70 11.97 -2.45
N SER A 53 -0.47 12.48 -2.60
CA SER A 53 0.01 12.95 -3.89
C SER A 53 0.28 11.79 -4.84
N LYS A 54 0.20 12.05 -6.15
CA LYS A 54 0.53 11.04 -7.19
C LYS A 54 1.94 10.48 -7.04
N ALA A 55 2.90 11.29 -6.58
CA ALA A 55 4.28 10.86 -6.36
C ALA A 55 4.37 9.80 -5.24
N VAL A 56 3.64 9.98 -4.15
CA VAL A 56 3.62 9.01 -3.04
C VAL A 56 2.89 7.72 -3.44
N LEU A 57 1.79 7.81 -4.18
CA LEU A 57 1.11 6.62 -4.72
C LEU A 57 2.04 5.82 -5.63
N LYS A 58 2.83 6.52 -6.47
CA LYS A 58 3.83 5.89 -7.33
C LYS A 58 4.93 5.19 -6.50
N GLU A 59 5.47 5.86 -5.48
CA GLU A 59 6.48 5.26 -4.60
C GLU A 59 5.96 3.99 -3.91
N TYR A 60 4.73 4.01 -3.41
CA TYR A 60 4.11 2.81 -2.85
C TYR A 60 3.93 1.72 -3.89
N SER A 61 3.47 2.05 -5.10
CA SER A 61 3.36 1.09 -6.20
C SER A 61 4.70 0.42 -6.51
N GLU A 62 5.78 1.19 -6.66
CA GLU A 62 7.13 0.66 -6.92
C GLU A 62 7.60 -0.28 -5.80
N LYS A 63 7.34 0.07 -4.53
CA LYS A 63 7.67 -0.79 -3.38
C LYS A 63 6.88 -2.10 -3.38
N ILE A 64 5.59 -2.06 -3.74
CA ILE A 64 4.75 -3.26 -3.83
C ILE A 64 5.27 -4.18 -4.92
N GLU A 65 5.57 -3.64 -6.11
CA GLU A 65 6.07 -4.45 -7.21
C GLU A 65 7.45 -5.04 -6.92
N ALA A 66 8.33 -4.32 -6.22
CA ALA A 66 9.61 -4.86 -5.75
C ALA A 66 9.46 -6.02 -4.73
N ILE A 67 8.36 -6.08 -4.00
CA ILE A 67 8.03 -7.23 -3.15
C ILE A 67 7.46 -8.36 -4.00
N ALA A 68 6.60 -8.03 -4.97
CA ALA A 68 5.97 -8.99 -5.87
C ALA A 68 6.98 -9.75 -6.75
N THR A 69 8.16 -9.17 -7.07
CA THR A 69 9.21 -9.89 -7.80
C THR A 69 9.83 -11.07 -7.02
N LYS A 70 9.48 -11.26 -5.75
CA LYS A 70 9.92 -12.39 -4.91
C LYS A 70 8.93 -13.57 -4.89
N LEU A 71 7.79 -13.42 -5.56
CA LEU A 71 6.80 -14.47 -5.81
C LEU A 71 7.22 -15.31 -7.00
#